data_AF-A0A0R3UR50-F1
#
_entry.id   AF-A0A0R3UR50-F1
#
_cell.length_a   1.000
_cell.length_b   1.000
_cell.length_c   1.000
_cell.angle_alpha   90.00
_cell.angle_beta   90.00
_cell.angle_gamma   90.00
#
_symmetry.space_group_name_H-M   'P 1'
#
loop_
_entity.id
_entity.type
_entity.pdbx_description
1 polymer ?
#
loop_
_entity_poly.entity_id
_entity_poly.type
_entity_poly.pdbx_seq_one_letter_code
_entity_poly.pdbx_strand_id
1 'polypeptide(L)'
;MDIAFTLVVHKDVGQIARLLRMIYRQNNYYCIHADSRSDCLFIEALLGVATCFGTNVELVPYEERVEVHWGYESVLVPQITCAKQALRSHATWKYLVNLVGQDFPLRTNMELVAALKALNGSNLVESVELCKFAFRTNNRPLPLGVSG
;
A
#
# COMPACT_ATOMS: atom_id res chain seq x y z
N MET A 1 18.99 -2.15 -4.62
CA MET A 1 18.15 -1.04 -4.11
C MET A 1 16.86 -1.68 -3.74
N ASP A 2 16.53 -1.61 -2.47
CA ASP A 2 15.47 -2.40 -1.89
C ASP A 2 14.24 -1.52 -1.76
N ILE A 3 13.08 -2.09 -2.03
CA ILE A 3 11.79 -1.40 -2.04
C ILE A 3 10.89 -2.06 -1.01
N ALA A 4 10.19 -1.26 -0.21
CA ALA A 4 9.08 -1.73 0.60
C ALA A 4 7.76 -1.53 -0.15
N PHE A 5 6.93 -2.55 -0.20
CA PHE A 5 5.58 -2.47 -0.71
C PHE A 5 4.58 -2.57 0.43
N THR A 6 3.55 -1.73 0.38
CA THR A 6 2.38 -1.83 1.27
C THR A 6 1.18 -2.23 0.42
N LEU A 7 0.53 -3.34 0.76
CA LEU A 7 -0.60 -3.90 -0.01
C LEU A 7 -1.85 -3.91 0.87
N VAL A 8 -2.86 -3.12 0.52
CA VAL A 8 -4.15 -3.11 1.20
C VAL A 8 -5.16 -3.94 0.41
N VAL A 9 -5.69 -4.99 1.04
CA VAL A 9 -6.49 -6.02 0.37
C VAL A 9 -7.74 -6.38 1.18
N HIS A 10 -8.80 -6.86 0.51
CA HIS A 10 -10.04 -7.27 1.17
C HIS A 10 -10.77 -8.44 0.49
N LYS A 11 -10.33 -8.89 -0.70
CA LYS A 11 -10.92 -10.00 -1.45
C LYS A 11 -9.99 -10.48 -2.57
N ASP A 12 -10.38 -11.59 -3.21
CA ASP A 12 -9.72 -12.21 -4.37
C ASP A 12 -8.24 -12.53 -4.15
N VAL A 13 -8.00 -13.65 -3.45
CA VAL A 13 -6.65 -14.14 -3.16
C VAL A 13 -5.88 -14.52 -4.43
N GLY A 14 -6.57 -14.91 -5.51
CA GLY A 14 -5.94 -15.28 -6.78
C GLY A 14 -5.31 -14.06 -7.46
N GLN A 15 -6.02 -12.94 -7.47
CA GLN A 15 -5.49 -11.67 -7.95
C GLN A 15 -4.29 -11.20 -7.10
N ILE A 16 -4.38 -11.32 -5.77
CA ILE A 16 -3.29 -10.92 -4.86
C ILE A 16 -2.05 -11.80 -5.09
N ALA A 17 -2.21 -13.12 -5.20
CA ALA A 17 -1.11 -14.03 -5.50
C ALA A 17 -0.44 -13.69 -6.84
N ARG A 18 -1.25 -13.34 -7.86
CA ARG A 18 -0.74 -12.91 -9.17
C ARG A 18 0.03 -11.60 -9.08
N LEU A 19 -0.50 -10.59 -8.37
CA LEU A 19 0.18 -9.32 -8.14
C LEU A 19 1.52 -9.54 -7.42
N LEU A 20 1.52 -10.25 -6.29
CA LEU A 20 2.73 -10.58 -5.52
C LEU A 20 3.76 -11.27 -6.41
N ARG A 21 3.37 -12.29 -7.19
CA ARG A 21 4.28 -12.99 -8.11
C ARG A 21 4.96 -12.05 -9.11
N MET A 22 4.26 -11.03 -9.60
CA MET A 22 4.81 -10.09 -10.59
C MET A 22 5.84 -9.14 -9.98
N ILE A 23 5.58 -8.65 -8.76
CA ILE A 23 6.42 -7.65 -8.08
C ILE A 23 7.52 -8.29 -7.23
N TYR A 24 7.36 -9.55 -6.80
CA TYR A 24 8.22 -10.20 -5.81
C TYR A 24 9.70 -10.22 -6.20
N ARG A 25 10.55 -9.82 -5.27
CA ARG A 25 12.02 -9.92 -5.33
C ARG A 25 12.52 -10.16 -3.91
N GLN A 26 13.53 -10.99 -3.76
CA GLN A 26 14.05 -11.45 -2.47
C GLN A 26 14.57 -10.31 -1.58
N ASN A 27 15.12 -9.25 -2.17
CA ASN A 27 15.68 -8.11 -1.46
C ASN A 27 14.64 -7.05 -1.06
N ASN A 28 13.42 -7.14 -1.59
CA ASN A 28 12.33 -6.20 -1.26
C ASN A 28 11.55 -6.70 -0.04
N TYR A 29 10.78 -5.81 0.57
CA TYR A 29 9.88 -6.13 1.67
C TYR A 29 8.42 -5.90 1.27
N TYR A 30 7.50 -6.73 1.76
CA TYR A 30 6.08 -6.66 1.43
C TYR A 30 5.26 -6.78 2.71
N CYS A 31 4.55 -5.71 3.06
CA CYS A 31 3.53 -5.75 4.10
C CYS A 31 2.15 -5.84 3.47
N ILE A 32 1.33 -6.77 3.96
CA ILE A 32 -0.04 -6.99 3.51
C ILE A 32 -1.00 -6.67 4.66
N HIS A 33 -1.81 -5.63 4.48
CA HIS A 33 -2.91 -5.33 5.37
C HIS A 33 -4.21 -5.84 4.77
N ALA A 34 -4.79 -6.87 5.37
CA ALA A 34 -6.16 -7.30 5.08
C ALA A 34 -7.16 -6.47 5.89
N ASP A 35 -8.23 -5.95 5.26
CA ASP A 35 -9.35 -5.30 5.96
C ASP A 35 -9.86 -6.23 7.07
N SER A 36 -10.07 -5.73 8.29
CA SER A 36 -10.51 -6.55 9.43
C SER A 36 -11.88 -7.19 9.23
N ARG A 37 -12.68 -6.69 8.28
CA ARG A 37 -13.98 -7.28 7.89
C ARG A 37 -13.86 -8.38 6.85
N SER A 38 -12.66 -8.69 6.37
CA SER A 38 -12.47 -9.72 5.36
C SER A 38 -12.85 -11.09 5.91
N ASP A 39 -13.44 -11.94 5.06
CA ASP A 39 -13.87 -13.28 5.42
C ASP A 39 -12.70 -14.16 5.94
N CYS A 40 -12.98 -15.05 6.88
CA CYS A 40 -11.96 -15.89 7.49
C CYS A 40 -11.26 -16.82 6.49
N LEU A 41 -11.99 -17.35 5.49
CA LEU A 41 -11.41 -18.19 4.44
C LEU A 41 -10.49 -17.38 3.53
N PHE A 42 -10.82 -16.11 3.28
CA PHE A 42 -9.93 -15.21 2.56
C PHE A 42 -8.63 -14.96 3.33
N ILE A 43 -8.71 -14.70 4.64
CA ILE A 43 -7.52 -14.50 5.49
C ILE A 43 -6.65 -15.77 5.52
N GLU A 44 -7.26 -16.94 5.68
CA GLU A 44 -6.55 -18.23 5.67
C GLU A 44 -5.84 -18.47 4.33
N ALA A 45 -6.53 -18.26 3.22
CA ALA A 45 -5.94 -18.40 1.89
C ALA A 45 -4.80 -17.38 1.66
N LEU A 46 -4.96 -16.15 2.14
CA LEU A 46 -3.94 -15.11 2.03
C LEU A 46 -2.69 -15.44 2.85
N LEU A 47 -2.85 -16.00 4.05
CA LEU A 47 -1.75 -16.54 4.85
C LEU A 47 -1.03 -17.67 4.10
N GLY A 48 -1.79 -18.59 3.51
CA GLY A 48 -1.24 -19.66 2.65
C GLY A 48 -0.38 -19.10 1.51
N VAL A 49 -0.87 -18.09 0.79
CA VAL A 49 -0.11 -17.41 -0.25
C VAL A 49 1.16 -16.76 0.30
N ALA A 50 1.07 -16.01 1.40
CA ALA A 50 2.22 -15.32 1.98
C ALA A 50 3.36 -16.28 2.35
N THR A 51 3.03 -17.44 2.94
CA THR A 51 4.04 -18.46 3.30
C THR A 51 4.83 -19.00 2.11
N CYS A 52 4.29 -18.92 0.90
CA CYS A 52 4.99 -19.37 -0.31
C CYS A 52 6.12 -18.43 -0.76
N PHE A 53 6.15 -17.18 -0.30
CA PHE A 53 7.11 -16.16 -0.73
C PHE A 53 8.27 -15.92 0.26
N GLY A 54 8.24 -16.55 1.44
CA GLY A 54 9.29 -16.43 2.45
C GLY A 54 9.05 -15.31 3.46
N THR A 55 10.07 -15.03 4.28
CA THR A 55 9.95 -14.17 5.47
C THR A 55 9.82 -12.67 5.17
N ASN A 56 10.08 -12.25 3.93
CA ASN A 56 9.99 -10.85 3.53
C ASN A 56 8.57 -10.44 3.06
N VAL A 57 7.61 -11.36 3.11
CA VAL A 57 6.18 -11.10 2.89
C VAL A 57 5.43 -11.37 4.19
N GLU A 58 4.93 -10.31 4.81
CA GLU A 58 4.31 -10.37 6.13
C GLU A 58 2.90 -9.77 6.09
N LEU A 59 1.97 -10.40 6.81
CA LEU A 59 0.67 -9.80 7.08
C LEU A 59 0.75 -8.91 8.32
N VAL A 60 -0.06 -7.84 8.34
CA VAL A 60 -0.30 -7.06 9.55
C VAL A 60 -0.97 -7.96 10.61
N PRO A 61 -0.54 -7.92 11.89
CA PRO A 61 -1.19 -8.62 12.99
C PRO A 61 -2.68 -8.27 13.09
N TYR A 62 -3.52 -9.20 13.53
CA TYR A 62 -4.97 -9.01 13.53
C TYR A 62 -5.40 -7.79 14.35
N GLU A 63 -4.71 -7.54 15.47
CA GLU A 63 -4.96 -6.48 16.44
C GLU A 63 -4.64 -5.07 15.87
N GLU A 64 -3.81 -5.01 14.82
CA GLU A 64 -3.43 -3.77 14.15
C GLU A 64 -4.21 -3.54 12.84
N ARG A 65 -5.11 -4.46 12.48
CA ARG A 65 -5.97 -4.32 11.29
C ARG A 65 -7.17 -3.42 11.58
N VAL A 66 -7.53 -2.59 10.61
CA VAL A 66 -8.68 -1.68 10.70
C VAL A 66 -9.73 -1.96 9.63
N GLU A 67 -10.97 -1.58 9.92
CA GLU A 67 -12.07 -1.59 8.96
C GLU A 67 -11.88 -0.45 7.95
N VAL A 68 -11.91 -0.76 6.65
CA VAL A 68 -11.67 0.24 5.61
C VAL A 68 -12.99 0.75 5.03
N HIS A 69 -13.37 1.97 5.38
CA HIS A 69 -14.55 2.64 4.84
C HIS A 69 -14.16 3.55 3.68
N TRP A 70 -14.71 3.27 2.49
CA TRP A 70 -14.42 4.04 1.29
C TRP A 70 -14.84 5.51 1.46
N GLY A 71 -13.94 6.43 1.12
CA GLY A 71 -14.16 7.87 1.26
C GLY A 71 -13.86 8.44 2.66
N TYR A 72 -13.38 7.60 3.59
CA TYR A 72 -13.00 8.00 4.94
C TYR A 72 -11.48 7.90 5.14
N GLU A 73 -11.00 8.48 6.25
CA GLU A 73 -9.59 8.45 6.68
C GLU A 73 -9.07 7.02 6.87
N SER A 74 -9.95 6.09 7.18
CA SER A 74 -9.64 4.66 7.31
C SER A 74 -9.00 4.03 6.07
N VAL A 75 -9.12 4.63 4.88
CA VAL A 75 -8.40 4.17 3.67
C VAL A 75 -6.88 4.36 3.80
N LEU A 76 -6.44 5.38 4.54
CA LEU A 76 -5.03 5.70 4.71
C LEU A 76 -4.37 4.91 5.84
N VAL A 77 -5.12 4.60 6.90
CA VAL A 77 -4.59 3.96 8.13
C VAL A 77 -3.86 2.62 7.83
N PRO A 78 -4.39 1.69 7.01
CA PRO A 78 -3.70 0.47 6.62
C PRO A 78 -2.32 0.68 5.98
N GLN A 79 -2.21 1.69 5.12
CA GLN A 79 -0.94 2.02 4.45
C GLN A 79 0.08 2.52 5.48
N ILE A 80 -0.34 3.34 6.44
CA ILE A 80 0.50 3.82 7.54
C ILE A 80 0.93 2.67 8.46
N THR A 81 0.01 1.76 8.82
CA THR A 81 0.32 0.58 9.62
C THR A 81 1.39 -0.27 8.94
N CYS A 82 1.22 -0.54 7.64
CA CYS A 82 2.23 -1.28 6.89
C CYS A 82 3.57 -0.53 6.74
N ALA A 83 3.56 0.79 6.59
CA ALA A 83 4.78 1.58 6.57
C ALA A 83 5.55 1.50 7.90
N LYS A 84 4.84 1.53 9.04
CA LYS A 84 5.43 1.32 10.37
C LYS A 84 6.05 -0.07 10.50
N GLN A 85 5.36 -1.10 10.01
CA GLN A 85 5.89 -2.47 10.02
C GLN A 85 7.14 -2.59 9.14
N ALA A 86 7.11 -2.01 7.93
CA ALA A 86 8.27 -1.99 7.03
C ALA A 86 9.49 -1.28 7.63
N LEU A 87 9.29 -0.20 8.39
CA LEU A 87 10.36 0.48 9.12
C LEU A 87 10.95 -0.38 10.24
N ARG A 88 10.14 -1.23 10.89
CA ARG A 88 10.58 -2.12 11.98
C ARG A 88 11.29 -3.37 11.46
N SER A 89 10.72 -4.04 10.45
CA SER A 89 11.21 -5.33 9.97
C SER A 89 12.44 -5.20 9.07
N HIS A 90 12.51 -4.17 8.23
CA HIS A 90 13.54 -4.10 7.17
C HIS A 90 13.96 -2.65 6.83
N ALA A 91 14.54 -1.88 7.76
CA ALA A 91 14.88 -0.46 7.56
C ALA A 91 15.93 -0.14 6.45
N THR A 92 16.39 -1.11 5.65
CA THR A 92 17.38 -0.90 4.58
C THR A 92 16.79 -0.43 3.25
N TRP A 93 15.47 -0.55 3.07
CA TRP A 93 14.78 -0.10 1.85
C TRP A 93 14.92 1.41 1.64
N LYS A 94 14.84 1.84 0.37
CA LYS A 94 15.06 3.23 -0.04
C LYS A 94 13.79 3.95 -0.45
N TYR A 95 12.81 3.19 -0.93
CA TYR A 95 11.52 3.70 -1.36
C TYR A 95 10.40 2.81 -0.83
N LEU A 96 9.27 3.44 -0.52
CA LEU A 96 8.03 2.77 -0.19
C LEU A 96 7.03 3.00 -1.34
N VAL A 97 6.39 1.93 -1.80
CA VAL A 97 5.38 1.97 -2.87
C VAL A 97 4.08 1.39 -2.32
N ASN A 98 3.05 2.22 -2.24
CA ASN A 98 1.73 1.79 -1.79
C ASN A 98 0.90 1.24 -2.95
N LEU A 99 0.24 0.11 -2.70
CA LEU A 99 -0.64 -0.59 -3.64
C LEU A 99 -1.95 -1.00 -2.95
N VAL A 100 -2.98 -1.21 -3.76
CA VAL A 100 -4.22 -1.90 -3.38
C VAL A 100 -4.36 -3.20 -4.16
N GLY A 101 -5.21 -4.13 -3.69
CA GLY A 101 -5.37 -5.45 -4.32
C GLY A 101 -5.81 -5.47 -5.78
N GLN A 102 -6.30 -4.34 -6.32
CA GLN A 102 -6.69 -4.20 -7.73
C GLN A 102 -5.59 -3.62 -8.62
N ASP A 103 -4.48 -3.15 -8.06
CA ASP A 103 -3.37 -2.61 -8.84
C ASP A 103 -2.62 -3.71 -9.60
N PHE A 104 -1.97 -3.33 -10.69
CA PHE A 104 -1.14 -4.25 -11.45
C PHE A 104 0.05 -3.53 -12.12
N PRO A 105 1.27 -4.08 -12.04
CA PRO A 105 2.44 -3.45 -12.66
C PRO A 105 2.33 -3.50 -14.19
N LEU A 106 2.49 -2.35 -14.83
CA LEU A 106 2.57 -2.22 -16.30
C LEU A 106 4.01 -2.34 -16.82
N ARG A 107 4.98 -2.36 -15.92
CA ARG A 107 6.42 -2.32 -16.20
C ARG A 107 7.14 -3.34 -15.33
N THR A 108 8.34 -3.71 -15.75
CA THR A 108 9.18 -4.66 -15.03
C THR A 108 9.74 -4.05 -13.74
N ASN A 109 10.16 -4.89 -12.79
CA ASN A 109 10.86 -4.43 -11.59
C ASN A 109 12.17 -3.68 -11.93
N MET A 110 12.84 -4.02 -13.03
CA MET A 110 14.05 -3.31 -13.45
C MET A 110 13.74 -1.87 -13.86
N GLU A 111 12.68 -1.65 -14.63
CA GLU A 111 12.21 -0.32 -15.01
C GLU A 111 11.76 0.49 -13.77
N LEU A 112 11.03 -0.15 -12.84
CA LEU A 112 10.65 0.49 -11.57
C LEU A 112 11.89 0.95 -10.78
N VAL A 113 12.88 0.07 -10.61
CA VAL A 113 14.13 0.40 -9.90
C VAL A 113 14.87 1.53 -10.62
N ALA A 114 14.91 1.54 -11.95
CA ALA A 114 15.54 2.61 -12.72
C ALA A 114 14.84 3.96 -12.50
N ALA A 115 13.51 3.99 -12.56
CA ALA A 115 12.71 5.19 -12.31
C ALA A 115 12.91 5.71 -10.88
N LEU A 116 12.87 4.84 -9.87
CA LEU A 116 13.08 5.22 -8.48
C LEU A 116 14.50 5.74 -8.22
N LYS A 117 15.53 5.14 -8.84
CA LYS A 117 16.90 5.68 -8.76
C LYS A 117 17.00 7.09 -9.36
N ALA A 118 16.29 7.36 -10.45
CA ALA A 118 16.28 8.67 -11.08
C ALA A 118 15.64 9.77 -10.21
N LEU A 119 14.80 9.40 -9.24
CA LEU A 119 14.25 10.35 -8.25
C LEU A 119 15.32 10.87 -7.26
N ASN A 120 16.45 10.18 -7.12
CA ASN A 120 17.60 10.61 -6.31
C ASN A 120 17.24 11.07 -4.88
N GLY A 121 16.45 10.26 -4.17
CA GLY A 121 15.99 10.55 -2.80
C GLY A 121 14.74 11.43 -2.70
N SER A 122 14.22 11.94 -3.82
CA SER A 122 12.96 12.70 -3.86
C SER A 122 11.74 11.78 -3.80
N ASN A 123 10.62 12.32 -3.33
CA ASN A 123 9.33 11.63 -3.34
C ASN A 123 8.59 11.85 -4.66
N LEU A 124 7.81 10.85 -5.10
CA LEU A 124 6.89 10.98 -6.22
C LEU A 124 5.47 10.82 -5.69
N VAL A 125 4.76 11.94 -5.55
CA VAL A 125 3.36 12.00 -5.11
C VAL A 125 2.66 13.02 -5.98
N GLU A 126 1.51 12.66 -6.54
CA GLU A 126 0.69 13.61 -7.27
C GLU A 126 0.09 14.61 -6.28
N SER A 127 0.22 15.89 -6.59
CA SER A 127 -0.40 16.97 -5.84
C SER A 127 -1.23 17.85 -6.78
N VAL A 128 -2.28 18.41 -6.24
CA VAL A 128 -3.12 19.41 -6.91
C VAL A 128 -3.23 20.62 -6.02
N GLU A 129 -3.36 21.80 -6.62
CA GLU A 129 -3.66 23.01 -5.87
C GLU A 129 -5.00 22.87 -5.14
N LEU A 130 -5.03 23.25 -3.87
CA LEU A 130 -6.19 23.11 -2.96
C LEU A 130 -7.48 23.70 -3.56
N CYS A 131 -7.35 24.74 -4.39
CA CYS A 131 -8.46 25.52 -4.91
C CYS A 131 -8.94 25.06 -6.29
N LYS A 132 -8.23 24.12 -6.93
CA LYS A 132 -8.56 23.60 -8.27
C LYS A 132 -9.99 23.05 -8.36
N PHE A 133 -10.49 22.53 -7.25
CA PHE A 133 -11.83 21.95 -7.13
C PHE A 133 -12.75 22.72 -6.18
N ALA A 134 -12.46 23.99 -5.89
CA ALA A 134 -13.30 24.82 -5.03
C ALA A 134 -14.78 24.86 -5.49
N PHE A 135 -15.02 24.76 -6.81
CA PHE A 135 -16.37 24.66 -7.37
C PHE A 135 -17.17 23.44 -6.87
N ARG A 136 -16.52 22.38 -6.36
CA ARG A 136 -17.17 21.17 -5.83
C ARG A 136 -17.65 21.34 -4.39
N THR A 137 -17.20 22.38 -3.67
CA THR A 137 -17.55 22.57 -2.26
C THR A 137 -18.90 23.26 -2.08
N ASN A 138 -19.51 23.82 -3.14
CA ASN A 138 -20.76 24.60 -3.05
C ASN A 138 -20.69 25.67 -1.94
N ASN A 139 -19.56 26.39 -1.84
CA ASN A 139 -19.28 27.38 -0.79
C ASN A 139 -19.32 26.84 0.66
N ARG A 140 -19.23 25.51 0.85
CA ARG A 140 -19.06 24.93 2.18
C ARG A 140 -17.63 25.19 2.68
N PRO A 141 -17.45 25.60 3.94
CA PRO A 141 -16.13 25.77 4.53
C PRO A 141 -15.43 24.42 4.60
N LEU A 142 -14.15 24.38 4.20
CA LEU A 142 -13.33 23.18 4.32
C LEU A 142 -12.97 22.92 5.80
N PRO A 143 -12.77 21.64 6.19
CA PRO A 143 -12.24 21.32 7.51
C PRO A 143 -10.94 22.07 7.81
N LEU A 144 -10.72 22.39 9.09
CA LEU A 144 -9.50 23.06 9.59
C LEU A 144 -9.29 24.51 9.10
N GLY A 145 -10.33 25.16 8.57
CA GLY A 145 -10.26 26.59 8.20
C GLY A 145 -9.36 26.88 7.00
N VAL A 146 -9.08 25.86 6.17
CA VAL A 146 -8.29 26.01 4.95
C VAL A 146 -9.12 26.82 3.95
N SER A 147 -8.75 28.10 3.75
CA SER A 147 -9.33 28.96 2.73
C SER A 147 -8.70 28.65 1.37
N GLY A 148 -9.54 28.51 0.35
CA GLY A 148 -9.09 28.51 -1.04
C GLY A 148 -8.79 29.90 -1.58
#